data_AF-A0A1Y3AS77-F1
#
_entry.id   AF-A0A1Y3AS77-F1
#
_cell.length_a   1.000
_cell.length_b   1.000
_cell.length_c   1.000
_cell.angle_alpha   90.00
_cell.angle_beta   90.00
_cell.angle_gamma   90.00
#
_symmetry.space_group_name_H-M   'P 1'
#
loop_
_entity.id
_entity.type
_entity.pdbx_description
1 polymer ?
#
loop_
_entity_poly.entity_id
_entity_poly.type
_entity_poly.pdbx_seq_one_letter_code
_entity_poly.pdbx_strand_id
1 'polypeptide(L)'
;MIAYLDFSVSTTGMLAGIKVSHAGLTSLCRSMKIACELYASRHIALCLDPYCGLGFVLWCISSVYSGHHTILIPPSEVELNPAVWLTAVSQFKVRDTFCSYGVMELCTKGLGSSIQQLKQRGINLSCVRTCVIVAEERPRVGLTSSFTKLFHSLGLSGRSVSTSFGCRANIALCLQGASSPDPTTLYVDTRALRNDRVTLVERGAPHSVCLMESGKLLPGVKVIIANPDTKGHCGDSNLGEVSIWVQSPHNSSGFFAVFGDENMHNEHFNARLSTGDTAQTYARTGYLGFLRRTESVQADGELHDAVFVVGSLDETITLRGLRYHPIDIENSVMRSHKKISECAVFTWSNLLVVVVELDGNENEALDLVPMVTNVILEEHHLIVGVVVVVDPGVVPINSRGEKQRMHLRDGFLADQLDPIYVAYNM
;
A
#
# COMPACT_ATOMS: atom_id res chain seq x y z
N MET A 1 19.02 8.86 -21.24
CA MET A 1 18.13 8.22 -22.23
C MET A 1 16.97 7.58 -21.48
N ILE A 2 15.74 7.96 -21.83
CA ILE A 2 14.51 7.41 -21.23
C ILE A 2 14.26 6.03 -21.85
N ALA A 3 13.89 5.05 -21.03
CA ALA A 3 13.55 3.70 -21.45
C ALA A 3 12.05 3.58 -21.75
N TYR A 4 11.19 3.99 -20.81
CA TYR A 4 9.74 3.97 -20.97
C TYR A 4 9.07 4.99 -20.06
N LEU A 5 7.78 5.21 -20.29
CA LEU A 5 6.90 6.00 -19.45
C LEU A 5 5.97 5.04 -18.70
N ASP A 6 5.98 5.09 -17.39
CA ASP A 6 5.05 4.32 -16.55
C ASP A 6 3.89 5.22 -16.16
N PHE A 7 2.67 4.78 -16.45
CA PHE A 7 1.46 5.53 -16.10
C PHE A 7 0.77 4.84 -14.93
N SER A 8 0.54 5.59 -13.86
CA SER A 8 -0.26 5.13 -12.73
C SER A 8 -1.43 6.08 -12.49
N VAL A 9 -2.57 5.49 -12.15
CA VAL A 9 -3.74 6.26 -11.74
C VAL A 9 -3.53 6.71 -10.31
N SER A 10 -3.67 8.01 -10.08
CA SER A 10 -3.59 8.60 -8.75
C SER A 10 -4.83 8.32 -7.93
N THR A 11 -4.73 8.48 -6.61
CA THR A 11 -5.88 8.52 -5.70
C THR A 11 -6.84 9.66 -6.07
N THR A 12 -6.35 10.67 -6.79
CA THR A 12 -7.08 11.75 -7.48
C THR A 12 -7.76 11.34 -8.78
N GLY A 13 -7.66 10.07 -9.21
CA GLY A 13 -8.20 9.60 -10.49
C GLY A 13 -7.44 10.10 -11.72
N MET A 14 -6.50 11.05 -11.56
CA MET A 14 -5.67 11.55 -12.64
C MET A 14 -4.60 10.53 -13.04
N LEU A 15 -4.41 10.35 -14.34
CA LEU A 15 -3.33 9.55 -14.89
C LEU A 15 -2.03 10.36 -14.85
N ALA A 16 -1.06 9.92 -14.04
CA ALA A 16 0.26 10.54 -13.95
C ALA A 16 1.31 9.62 -14.58
N GLY A 17 2.09 10.16 -15.51
CA GLY A 17 3.21 9.46 -16.11
C GLY A 17 4.51 9.74 -15.35
N ILE A 18 5.39 8.75 -15.25
CA ILE A 18 6.78 8.92 -14.76
C ILE A 18 7.77 8.49 -15.83
N LYS A 19 8.84 9.28 -16.00
CA LYS A 19 9.91 9.02 -16.95
C LYS A 19 10.93 8.07 -16.30
N VAL A 20 11.04 6.84 -16.80
CA VAL A 20 12.02 5.87 -16.30
C VAL A 20 13.23 5.84 -17.23
N SER A 21 14.44 6.07 -16.71
CA SER A 21 15.67 6.00 -17.50
C SER A 21 16.22 4.57 -17.61
N HIS A 22 17.00 4.29 -18.66
CA HIS A 22 17.69 3.00 -18.79
C HIS A 22 18.65 2.71 -17.63
N ALA A 23 19.34 3.74 -17.14
CA ALA A 23 20.24 3.62 -15.98
C ALA A 23 19.44 3.27 -14.71
N GLY A 24 18.33 3.99 -14.49
CA GLY A 24 17.37 3.73 -13.41
C GLY A 24 16.88 2.29 -13.40
N LEU A 25 16.42 1.83 -14.57
CA LEU A 25 15.88 0.50 -14.75
C LEU A 25 16.93 -0.61 -14.56
N THR A 26 18.14 -0.44 -15.11
CA THR A 26 19.22 -1.41 -14.98
C THR A 26 19.66 -1.55 -13.52
N SER A 27 19.75 -0.42 -12.84
CA SER A 27 20.06 -0.39 -11.41
C SER A 27 18.97 -1.10 -10.61
N LEU A 28 17.69 -0.82 -10.89
CA LEU A 28 16.56 -1.44 -10.21
C LEU A 28 16.60 -2.95 -10.36
N CYS A 29 16.80 -3.45 -11.58
CA CYS A 29 16.92 -4.88 -11.86
C CYS A 29 18.11 -5.51 -11.11
N ARG A 30 19.25 -4.81 -11.02
CA ARG A 30 20.40 -5.28 -10.24
C ARG A 30 20.06 -5.40 -8.75
N SER A 31 19.42 -4.39 -8.17
CA SER A 31 19.07 -4.40 -6.75
C SER A 31 18.01 -5.43 -6.42
N MET A 32 17.00 -5.61 -7.27
CA MET A 32 15.99 -6.66 -7.12
C MET A 32 16.59 -8.06 -7.28
N LYS A 33 17.52 -8.24 -8.23
CA LYS A 33 18.24 -9.51 -8.40
C LYS A 33 18.99 -9.92 -7.14
N ILE A 34 19.65 -8.95 -6.47
CA ILE A 34 20.37 -9.19 -5.21
C ILE A 34 19.37 -9.46 -4.07
N ALA A 35 18.36 -8.61 -3.90
CA ALA A 35 17.41 -8.69 -2.78
C ALA A 35 16.55 -9.96 -2.82
N CYS A 36 16.08 -10.37 -4.01
CA CYS A 36 15.26 -11.58 -4.20
C CYS A 36 16.06 -12.81 -4.62
N GLU A 37 17.38 -12.71 -4.80
CA GLU A 37 18.22 -13.81 -5.31
C GLU A 37 17.69 -14.42 -6.62
N LEU A 38 17.41 -13.56 -7.61
CA LEU A 38 16.83 -14.01 -8.87
C LEU A 38 17.91 -14.64 -9.77
N TYR A 39 17.69 -15.88 -10.18
CA TYR A 39 18.58 -16.66 -11.05
C TYR A 39 17.81 -17.29 -12.21
N ALA A 40 18.52 -17.67 -13.28
CA ALA A 40 17.90 -18.24 -14.48
C ALA A 40 17.14 -19.56 -14.25
N SER A 41 17.50 -20.31 -13.21
CA SER A 41 16.80 -21.55 -12.83
C SER A 41 15.53 -21.33 -12.00
N ARG A 42 15.18 -20.07 -11.70
CA ARG A 42 14.04 -19.74 -10.84
C ARG A 42 12.78 -19.48 -11.66
N HIS A 43 11.65 -19.87 -11.10
CA HIS A 43 10.31 -19.49 -11.55
C HIS A 43 9.73 -18.45 -10.61
N ILE A 44 9.15 -17.39 -11.16
CA ILE A 44 8.43 -16.34 -10.44
C ILE A 44 6.98 -16.34 -10.92
N ALA A 45 6.02 -16.25 -9.99
CA ALA A 45 4.62 -16.01 -10.33
C ALA A 45 4.24 -14.55 -10.03
N LEU A 46 3.63 -13.88 -10.98
CA LEU A 46 3.14 -12.52 -10.83
C LEU A 46 1.63 -12.51 -11.00
N CYS A 47 0.92 -12.03 -9.99
CA CYS A 47 -0.50 -11.73 -10.05
C CYS A 47 -0.70 -10.22 -9.85
N LEU A 48 -0.26 -9.47 -10.85
CA LEU A 48 -0.22 -8.01 -10.87
C LEU A 48 -0.56 -7.54 -12.29
N ASP A 49 -0.95 -6.28 -12.43
CA ASP A 49 -1.13 -5.71 -13.76
C ASP A 49 0.22 -5.66 -14.51
N PRO A 50 0.28 -6.19 -15.75
CA PRO A 50 1.52 -6.22 -16.51
C PRO A 50 1.90 -4.87 -17.10
N TYR A 51 1.01 -3.88 -17.05
CA TYR A 51 1.17 -2.62 -17.77
C TYR A 51 1.65 -1.44 -16.91
N CYS A 52 1.76 -1.61 -15.59
CA CYS A 52 2.15 -0.51 -14.70
C CYS A 52 3.04 -0.94 -13.54
N GLY A 53 3.86 0.00 -13.06
CA GLY A 53 4.63 -0.13 -11.83
C GLY A 53 5.56 -1.35 -11.79
N LEU A 54 5.59 -1.98 -10.61
CA LEU A 54 6.48 -3.11 -10.34
C LEU A 54 6.10 -4.37 -11.15
N GLY A 55 4.83 -4.53 -11.51
CA GLY A 55 4.34 -5.67 -12.29
C GLY A 55 5.02 -5.76 -13.66
N PHE A 56 5.05 -4.64 -14.40
CA PHE A 56 5.74 -4.54 -15.69
C PHE A 56 7.25 -4.79 -15.56
N VAL A 57 7.89 -4.16 -14.58
CA VAL A 57 9.35 -4.29 -14.38
C VAL A 57 9.74 -5.72 -14.05
N LEU A 58 9.00 -6.39 -13.16
CA LEU A 58 9.24 -7.79 -12.80
C LEU A 58 9.01 -8.72 -14.00
N TRP A 59 7.93 -8.48 -14.75
CA TRP A 59 7.53 -9.36 -15.84
C TRP A 59 8.41 -9.25 -17.07
N CYS A 60 8.63 -8.05 -17.60
CA CYS A 60 9.35 -7.85 -18.86
C CYS A 60 10.84 -7.63 -18.67
N ILE A 61 11.24 -6.83 -17.70
CA ILE A 61 12.61 -6.32 -17.63
C ILE A 61 13.48 -7.21 -16.76
N SER A 62 13.01 -7.51 -15.54
CA SER A 62 13.76 -8.33 -14.58
C SER A 62 13.94 -9.76 -15.08
N SER A 63 12.93 -10.30 -15.79
CA SER A 63 12.98 -11.62 -16.44
C SER A 63 14.10 -11.70 -17.47
N VAL A 64 14.19 -10.71 -18.35
CA VAL A 64 15.25 -10.62 -19.37
C VAL A 64 16.61 -10.36 -18.71
N TYR A 65 16.68 -9.48 -17.71
CA TYR A 65 17.95 -9.12 -17.05
C TYR A 65 18.55 -10.28 -16.25
N SER A 66 17.72 -11.06 -15.56
CA SER A 66 18.19 -12.17 -14.70
C SER A 66 18.08 -13.54 -15.36
N GLY A 67 17.39 -13.63 -16.50
CA GLY A 67 17.13 -14.86 -17.25
C GLY A 67 16.13 -15.81 -16.59
N HIS A 68 15.33 -15.34 -15.62
CA HIS A 68 14.37 -16.19 -14.90
C HIS A 68 13.06 -16.35 -15.68
N HIS A 69 12.32 -17.41 -15.38
CA HIS A 69 11.03 -17.65 -16.01
C HIS A 69 9.90 -17.01 -15.18
N THR A 70 9.10 -16.16 -15.82
CA THR A 70 8.00 -15.46 -15.17
C THR A 70 6.66 -15.93 -15.68
N ILE A 71 5.80 -16.36 -14.76
CA ILE A 71 4.43 -16.78 -15.01
C ILE A 71 3.54 -15.61 -14.60
N LEU A 72 2.95 -14.93 -15.59
CA LEU A 72 2.01 -13.84 -15.36
C LEU A 72 0.59 -14.39 -15.33
N ILE A 73 -0.16 -14.03 -14.29
CA ILE A 73 -1.58 -14.33 -14.13
C ILE A 73 -2.29 -12.99 -14.00
N PRO A 74 -3.06 -12.58 -15.02
CA PRO A 74 -3.82 -11.34 -14.95
C PRO A 74 -4.80 -11.36 -13.76
N PRO A 75 -4.96 -10.26 -13.00
CA PRO A 75 -5.91 -10.18 -11.90
C PRO A 75 -7.36 -10.52 -12.31
N SER A 76 -7.76 -10.17 -13.54
CA SER A 76 -9.08 -10.51 -14.11
C SER A 76 -9.36 -12.02 -14.17
N GLU A 77 -8.34 -12.85 -14.35
CA GLU A 77 -8.49 -14.31 -14.33
C GLU A 77 -8.69 -14.82 -12.89
N VAL A 78 -8.12 -14.14 -11.91
CA VAL A 78 -8.29 -14.47 -10.50
C VAL A 78 -9.67 -14.04 -10.00
N GLU A 79 -10.24 -12.96 -10.53
CA GLU A 79 -11.63 -12.57 -10.26
C GLU A 79 -12.63 -13.66 -10.72
N LEU A 80 -12.41 -14.22 -11.91
CA LEU A 80 -13.23 -15.31 -12.43
C LEU A 80 -13.01 -16.63 -11.68
N ASN A 81 -11.75 -16.93 -11.35
CA ASN A 81 -11.39 -18.15 -10.64
C ASN A 81 -10.22 -17.91 -9.67
N PRO A 82 -10.50 -17.64 -8.38
CA PRO A 82 -9.48 -17.34 -7.39
C PRO A 82 -8.45 -18.45 -7.18
N ALA A 83 -8.77 -19.69 -7.55
CA ALA A 83 -7.87 -20.83 -7.38
C ALA A 83 -6.76 -20.91 -8.45
N VAL A 84 -6.89 -20.19 -9.57
CA VAL A 84 -5.92 -20.25 -10.70
C VAL A 84 -4.52 -19.86 -10.23
N TRP A 85 -4.40 -18.77 -9.48
CA TRP A 85 -3.10 -18.30 -8.98
C TRP A 85 -2.41 -19.35 -8.09
N LEU A 86 -3.12 -19.89 -7.10
CA LEU A 86 -2.55 -20.90 -6.19
C LEU A 86 -2.24 -22.22 -6.91
N THR A 87 -3.07 -22.59 -7.89
CA THR A 87 -2.85 -23.79 -8.70
C THR A 87 -1.58 -23.65 -9.53
N ALA A 88 -1.37 -22.51 -10.19
CA ALA A 88 -0.17 -22.23 -10.94
C ALA A 88 1.08 -22.21 -10.05
N VAL A 89 1.02 -21.51 -8.90
CA VAL A 89 2.11 -21.47 -7.91
C VAL A 89 2.50 -22.89 -7.47
N SER A 90 1.51 -23.75 -7.22
CA SER A 90 1.73 -25.14 -6.81
C SER A 90 2.25 -26.03 -7.95
N GLN A 91 1.72 -25.91 -9.17
CA GLN A 91 2.10 -26.75 -10.32
C GLN A 91 3.54 -26.47 -10.74
N PHE A 92 3.92 -25.20 -10.82
CA PHE A 92 5.27 -24.79 -11.22
C PHE A 92 6.26 -24.72 -10.04
N LYS A 93 5.82 -25.10 -8.83
CA LYS A 93 6.63 -25.08 -7.59
C LYS A 93 7.38 -23.77 -7.41
N VAL A 94 6.65 -22.67 -7.60
CA VAL A 94 7.20 -21.31 -7.59
C VAL A 94 7.73 -20.98 -6.20
N ARG A 95 8.93 -20.37 -6.16
CA ARG A 95 9.55 -19.93 -4.90
C ARG A 95 9.09 -18.53 -4.50
N ASP A 96 9.09 -17.62 -5.47
CA ASP A 96 8.87 -16.19 -5.28
C ASP A 96 7.59 -15.79 -6.04
N THR A 97 6.61 -15.24 -5.33
CA THR A 97 5.35 -14.76 -5.91
C THR A 97 5.08 -13.32 -5.51
N PHE A 98 4.42 -12.58 -6.40
CA PHE A 98 4.02 -11.19 -6.16
C PHE A 98 2.53 -11.04 -6.42
N CYS A 99 1.82 -10.31 -5.57
CA CYS A 99 0.39 -10.04 -5.72
C CYS A 99 0.01 -8.65 -5.21
N SER A 100 -1.18 -8.16 -5.59
CA SER A 100 -1.75 -6.93 -5.03
C SER A 100 -2.66 -7.22 -3.83
N TYR A 101 -3.05 -6.18 -3.09
CA TYR A 101 -4.03 -6.32 -2.03
C TYR A 101 -5.39 -6.82 -2.55
N GLY A 102 -5.82 -6.36 -3.74
CA GLY A 102 -7.04 -6.83 -4.39
C GLY A 102 -7.02 -8.35 -4.62
N VAL A 103 -5.93 -8.88 -5.18
CA VAL A 103 -5.77 -10.34 -5.40
C VAL A 103 -5.79 -11.10 -4.07
N MET A 104 -5.09 -10.59 -3.05
CA MET A 104 -5.07 -11.22 -1.74
C MET A 104 -6.46 -11.29 -1.10
N GLU A 105 -7.26 -10.23 -1.28
CA GLU A 105 -8.63 -10.14 -0.79
C GLU A 105 -9.57 -11.09 -1.53
N LEU A 106 -9.51 -11.12 -2.87
CA LEU A 106 -10.27 -12.06 -3.70
C LEU A 106 -9.97 -13.51 -3.32
N CYS A 107 -8.70 -13.86 -3.11
CA CYS A 107 -8.32 -15.19 -2.68
C CYS A 107 -8.82 -15.49 -1.25
N THR A 108 -8.76 -14.53 -0.33
CA THR A 108 -9.19 -14.73 1.06
C THR A 108 -10.72 -14.92 1.14
N LYS A 109 -11.49 -14.06 0.47
CA LYS A 109 -12.96 -14.12 0.42
C LYS A 109 -13.45 -15.32 -0.40
N GLY A 110 -12.91 -15.51 -1.60
CA GLY A 110 -13.38 -16.53 -2.55
C GLY A 110 -12.96 -17.96 -2.19
N LEU A 111 -11.79 -18.17 -1.57
CA LEU A 111 -11.29 -19.52 -1.29
C LEU A 111 -11.49 -19.97 0.16
N GLY A 112 -11.97 -19.11 1.06
CA GLY A 112 -12.08 -19.44 2.48
C GLY A 112 -12.89 -20.69 2.78
N SER A 113 -13.97 -20.94 2.05
CA SER A 113 -14.79 -22.16 2.17
C SER A 113 -14.23 -23.36 1.40
N SER A 114 -13.34 -23.13 0.42
CA SER A 114 -12.88 -24.14 -0.54
C SER A 114 -11.52 -24.75 -0.21
N ILE A 115 -10.90 -24.38 0.92
CA ILE A 115 -9.55 -24.83 1.30
C ILE A 115 -9.42 -26.36 1.35
N GLN A 116 -10.43 -27.06 1.87
CA GLN A 116 -10.40 -28.53 1.91
C GLN A 116 -10.42 -29.14 0.49
N GLN A 117 -11.18 -28.55 -0.43
CA GLN A 117 -11.22 -29.00 -1.82
C GLN A 117 -9.89 -28.73 -2.53
N LEU A 118 -9.27 -27.58 -2.29
CA LEU A 118 -7.94 -27.25 -2.82
C LEU A 118 -6.89 -28.26 -2.34
N LYS A 119 -6.97 -28.67 -1.07
CA LYS A 119 -6.10 -29.71 -0.50
C LYS A 119 -6.34 -31.07 -1.14
N GLN A 120 -7.60 -31.46 -1.39
CA GLN A 120 -7.95 -32.69 -2.11
C GLN A 120 -7.45 -32.69 -3.56
N ARG A 121 -7.42 -31.52 -4.20
CA ARG A 121 -6.82 -31.33 -5.53
C ARG A 121 -5.29 -31.37 -5.54
N GLY A 122 -4.65 -31.51 -4.38
CA GLY A 122 -3.19 -31.64 -4.26
C GLY A 122 -2.43 -30.32 -4.31
N ILE A 123 -3.09 -29.18 -4.08
CA ILE A 123 -2.43 -27.86 -4.05
C ILE A 123 -1.53 -27.77 -2.81
N ASN A 124 -0.26 -27.42 -3.02
CA ASN A 124 0.75 -27.30 -1.99
C ASN A 124 1.61 -26.05 -2.20
N LEU A 125 1.62 -25.15 -1.22
CA LEU A 125 2.32 -23.87 -1.22
C LEU A 125 3.64 -23.90 -0.44
N SER A 126 4.10 -25.07 0.00
CA SER A 126 5.34 -25.21 0.78
C SER A 126 6.61 -24.78 0.03
N CYS A 127 6.55 -24.70 -1.31
CA CYS A 127 7.64 -24.21 -2.15
C CYS A 127 7.80 -22.69 -2.08
N VAL A 128 6.72 -21.97 -1.70
CA VAL A 128 6.72 -20.50 -1.61
C VAL A 128 7.59 -20.08 -0.42
N ARG A 129 8.68 -19.38 -0.72
CA ARG A 129 9.56 -18.75 0.27
C ARG A 129 9.26 -17.28 0.43
N THR A 130 8.79 -16.62 -0.63
CA THR A 130 8.47 -15.20 -0.59
C THR A 130 7.20 -14.94 -1.40
N CYS A 131 6.24 -14.29 -0.75
CA CYS A 131 4.98 -13.80 -1.28
C CYS A 131 4.93 -12.31 -0.98
N VAL A 132 5.40 -11.49 -1.92
CA VAL A 132 5.50 -10.04 -1.75
C VAL A 132 4.21 -9.39 -2.21
N ILE A 133 3.55 -8.69 -1.30
CA ILE A 133 2.39 -7.87 -1.64
C ILE A 133 2.87 -6.50 -2.09
N VAL A 134 2.52 -6.11 -3.31
CA VAL A 134 2.88 -4.81 -3.90
C VAL A 134 1.75 -3.83 -3.65
N ALA A 135 2.06 -2.75 -2.93
CA ALA A 135 1.09 -1.70 -2.62
C ALA A 135 1.77 -0.34 -2.48
N GLU A 136 1.05 0.73 -2.82
CA GLU A 136 1.45 2.13 -2.60
C GLU A 136 0.60 2.75 -1.47
N GLU A 137 0.32 1.97 -0.42
CA GLU A 137 -0.43 2.39 0.78
C GLU A 137 0.11 1.74 2.07
N ARG A 138 -0.44 2.12 3.22
CA ARG A 138 -0.09 1.50 4.52
C ARG A 138 -0.41 0.00 4.47
N PRO A 139 0.54 -0.89 4.87
CA PRO A 139 0.29 -2.32 4.89
C PRO A 139 -0.96 -2.77 5.67
N ARG A 140 -1.84 -3.55 5.02
CA ARG A 140 -3.08 -4.09 5.61
C ARG A 140 -2.84 -5.31 6.49
N VAL A 141 -2.41 -5.10 7.74
CA VAL A 141 -2.06 -6.18 8.69
C VAL A 141 -3.18 -7.21 8.87
N GLY A 142 -4.43 -6.76 8.96
CA GLY A 142 -5.59 -7.64 9.15
C GLY A 142 -5.78 -8.62 7.99
N LEU A 143 -5.70 -8.12 6.76
CA LEU A 143 -5.83 -8.94 5.55
C LEU A 143 -4.66 -9.93 5.43
N THR A 144 -3.42 -9.46 5.66
CA THR A 144 -2.23 -10.32 5.61
C THR A 144 -2.29 -11.44 6.65
N SER A 145 -2.78 -11.15 7.86
CA SER A 145 -2.96 -12.14 8.91
C SER A 145 -4.03 -13.18 8.55
N SER A 146 -5.17 -12.74 8.01
CA SER A 146 -6.26 -13.61 7.58
C SER A 146 -5.83 -14.53 6.43
N PHE A 147 -5.17 -13.98 5.41
CA PHE A 147 -4.60 -14.73 4.30
C PHE A 147 -3.62 -15.81 4.79
N THR A 148 -2.66 -15.40 5.61
CA THR A 148 -1.65 -16.33 6.15
C THR A 148 -2.28 -17.47 6.95
N LYS A 149 -3.25 -17.19 7.82
CA LYS A 149 -3.94 -18.21 8.61
C LYS A 149 -4.73 -19.20 7.76
N LEU A 150 -5.41 -18.68 6.73
CA LEU A 150 -6.27 -19.45 5.84
C LEU A 150 -5.44 -20.41 4.96
N PHE A 151 -4.36 -19.92 4.38
CA PHE A 151 -3.47 -20.71 3.50
C PHE A 151 -2.39 -21.50 4.24
N HIS A 152 -2.28 -21.36 5.57
CA HIS A 152 -1.36 -22.15 6.39
C HIS A 152 -1.55 -23.66 6.21
N SER A 153 -2.81 -24.11 6.13
CA SER A 153 -3.16 -25.53 5.94
C SER A 153 -2.73 -26.12 4.59
N LEU A 154 -2.44 -25.25 3.61
CA LEU A 154 -1.93 -25.60 2.27
C LEU A 154 -0.40 -25.48 2.20
N GLY A 155 0.29 -25.20 3.33
CA GLY A 155 1.74 -25.16 3.43
C GLY A 155 2.37 -23.77 3.31
N LEU A 156 1.57 -22.70 3.24
CA LEU A 156 2.10 -21.34 3.22
C LEU A 156 2.68 -20.97 4.60
N SER A 157 3.96 -20.61 4.63
CA SER A 157 4.62 -20.12 5.84
C SER A 157 4.28 -18.66 6.09
N GLY A 158 3.92 -18.27 7.32
CA GLY A 158 3.68 -16.87 7.64
C GLY A 158 4.89 -15.95 7.45
N ARG A 159 6.10 -16.52 7.51
CA ARG A 159 7.35 -15.79 7.20
C ARG A 159 7.51 -15.47 5.73
N SER A 160 6.80 -16.19 4.86
CA SER A 160 6.90 -15.98 3.41
C SER A 160 6.13 -14.74 2.96
N VAL A 161 5.12 -14.31 3.72
CA VAL A 161 4.28 -13.18 3.31
C VAL A 161 4.91 -11.88 3.78
N SER A 162 5.28 -11.04 2.83
CA SER A 162 5.91 -9.75 3.07
C SER A 162 5.22 -8.65 2.26
N THR A 163 5.56 -7.40 2.56
CA THR A 163 5.08 -6.26 1.76
C THR A 163 6.23 -5.56 1.08
N SER A 164 5.91 -4.88 -0.01
CA SER A 164 6.82 -3.98 -0.70
C SER A 164 6.16 -2.63 -0.84
N PHE A 165 6.98 -1.59 -0.84
CA PHE A 165 6.53 -0.23 -1.02
C PHE A 165 7.25 0.39 -2.21
N GLY A 166 6.45 0.95 -3.10
CA GLY A 166 6.87 1.77 -4.23
C GLY A 166 6.07 3.06 -4.23
N CYS A 167 6.59 4.06 -4.94
CA CYS A 167 5.88 5.29 -5.22
C CYS A 167 6.28 5.81 -6.61
N ARG A 168 5.64 6.89 -7.05
CA ARG A 168 5.94 7.50 -8.36
C ARG A 168 7.40 7.95 -8.50
N ALA A 169 8.00 8.42 -7.42
CA ALA A 169 9.41 8.78 -7.41
C ALA A 169 10.31 7.54 -7.58
N ASN A 170 9.93 6.38 -7.02
CA ASN A 170 10.71 5.16 -7.14
C ASN A 170 9.81 3.92 -7.05
N ILE A 171 9.78 3.16 -8.14
CA ILE A 171 8.86 2.02 -8.36
C ILE A 171 9.06 0.89 -7.33
N ALA A 172 10.25 0.75 -6.74
CA ALA A 172 10.51 -0.25 -5.70
C ALA A 172 11.50 0.31 -4.66
N LEU A 173 10.98 1.01 -3.65
CA LEU A 173 11.80 1.53 -2.57
C LEU A 173 12.21 0.44 -1.60
N CYS A 174 11.21 -0.31 -1.17
CA CYS A 174 11.33 -1.31 -0.13
C CYS A 174 10.83 -2.63 -0.67
N LEU A 175 11.61 -3.68 -0.46
CA LEU A 175 11.25 -5.02 -0.90
C LEU A 175 11.87 -6.05 0.04
N GLN A 176 11.05 -6.95 0.58
CA GLN A 176 11.51 -8.08 1.36
C GLN A 176 11.57 -9.34 0.50
N GLY A 177 12.79 -9.69 0.06
CA GLY A 177 13.07 -10.96 -0.63
C GLY A 177 13.34 -12.13 0.33
N ALA A 178 13.59 -13.32 -0.22
CA ALA A 178 13.74 -14.58 0.52
C ALA A 178 14.84 -14.60 1.59
N SER A 179 15.83 -13.72 1.49
CA SER A 179 16.95 -13.60 2.43
C SER A 179 16.76 -12.48 3.45
N SER A 180 15.61 -11.80 3.40
CA SER A 180 15.23 -10.76 4.36
C SER A 180 14.71 -11.38 5.65
N PRO A 181 14.90 -10.72 6.80
CA PRO A 181 14.35 -11.19 8.07
C PRO A 181 12.82 -11.14 8.08
N ASP A 182 12.22 -11.81 9.06
CA ASP A 182 10.77 -11.84 9.24
C ASP A 182 10.21 -10.40 9.36
N PRO A 183 9.07 -10.09 8.70
CA PRO A 183 8.48 -8.76 8.74
C PRO A 183 8.16 -8.33 10.16
N THR A 184 8.66 -7.18 10.56
CA THR A 184 8.43 -6.66 11.92
C THR A 184 7.08 -5.94 11.99
N THR A 185 6.29 -6.24 13.02
CA THR A 185 5.06 -5.50 13.34
C THR A 185 5.24 -4.71 14.63
N LEU A 186 4.87 -3.43 14.60
CA LEU A 186 4.96 -2.51 15.72
C LEU A 186 3.57 -2.00 16.10
N TYR A 187 3.39 -1.67 17.38
CA TYR A 187 2.19 -0.99 17.85
C TYR A 187 2.55 0.44 18.21
N VAL A 188 1.78 1.39 17.68
CA VAL A 188 1.99 2.83 17.88
C VAL A 188 0.74 3.48 18.46
N ASP A 189 0.93 4.50 19.29
CA ASP A 189 -0.18 5.30 19.80
C ASP A 189 -0.75 6.21 18.70
N THR A 190 -2.04 6.06 18.41
CA THR A 190 -2.75 6.92 17.45
C THR A 190 -2.78 8.38 17.87
N ARG A 191 -2.80 8.70 19.16
CA ARG A 191 -2.79 10.09 19.65
C ARG A 191 -1.45 10.77 19.38
N ALA A 192 -0.36 10.02 19.52
CA ALA A 192 0.97 10.49 19.14
C ALA A 192 1.05 10.71 17.63
N LEU A 193 0.56 9.75 16.83
CA LEU A 193 0.55 9.86 15.37
C LEU A 193 -0.21 11.10 14.86
N ARG A 194 -1.33 11.45 15.50
CA ARG A 194 -2.12 12.65 15.17
C ARG A 194 -1.36 13.96 15.37
N ASN A 195 -0.32 13.95 16.21
CA ASN A 195 0.58 15.07 16.50
C ASN A 195 1.93 14.94 15.79
N ASP A 196 2.00 14.14 14.73
CA ASP A 196 3.22 13.85 13.96
C ASP A 196 4.36 13.26 14.79
N ARG A 197 4.02 12.48 15.83
CA ARG A 197 4.98 11.77 16.68
C ARG A 197 4.75 10.27 16.65
N VAL A 198 5.84 9.52 16.77
CA VAL A 198 5.82 8.06 16.83
C VAL A 198 6.13 7.65 18.25
N THR A 199 5.14 7.09 18.94
CA THR A 199 5.32 6.51 20.28
C THR A 199 4.91 5.06 20.24
N LEU A 200 5.85 4.17 20.58
CA LEU A 200 5.57 2.75 20.66
C LEU A 200 4.76 2.44 21.91
N VAL A 201 3.83 1.51 21.74
CA VAL A 201 3.00 0.99 22.82
C VAL A 201 3.00 -0.53 22.77
N GLU A 202 2.59 -1.16 23.86
CA GLU A 202 2.42 -2.61 23.89
C GLU A 202 1.17 -3.05 23.11
N ARG A 203 1.17 -4.31 22.68
CA ARG A 203 0.02 -4.91 22.02
C ARG A 203 -1.20 -4.89 22.95
N GLY A 204 -2.28 -4.28 22.48
CA GLY A 204 -3.54 -4.19 23.24
C GLY A 204 -3.64 -2.96 24.13
N ALA A 205 -2.66 -2.05 24.10
CA ALA A 205 -2.81 -0.74 24.72
C ALA A 205 -4.02 0.02 24.11
N PRO A 206 -4.73 0.83 24.92
CA PRO A 206 -5.83 1.65 24.42
C PRO A 206 -5.29 2.59 23.33
N HIS A 207 -6.05 2.76 22.24
CA HIS A 207 -5.66 3.60 21.09
C HIS A 207 -4.40 3.14 20.32
N SER A 208 -4.00 1.87 20.45
CA SER A 208 -2.91 1.29 19.67
C SER A 208 -3.33 0.97 18.23
N VAL A 209 -2.47 1.33 17.28
CA VAL A 209 -2.57 0.90 15.88
C VAL A 209 -1.39 0.02 15.53
N CYS A 210 -1.67 -1.09 14.85
CA CYS A 210 -0.65 -2.00 14.35
C CYS A 210 -0.11 -1.51 13.02
N LEU A 211 1.20 -1.32 12.93
CA LEU A 211 1.92 -1.02 11.70
C LEU A 211 2.83 -2.20 11.35
N MET A 212 2.82 -2.60 10.09
CA MET A 212 3.72 -3.61 9.55
C MET A 212 4.82 -2.92 8.74
N GLU A 213 6.03 -3.46 8.83
CA GLU A 213 7.16 -3.05 8.00
C GLU A 213 6.81 -3.16 6.52
N SER A 214 7.08 -2.07 5.78
CA SER A 214 6.84 -1.98 4.33
C SER A 214 7.94 -2.62 3.48
N GLY A 215 9.01 -3.08 4.14
CA GLY A 215 10.11 -3.87 3.59
C GLY A 215 11.48 -3.27 3.89
N LYS A 216 12.52 -4.02 3.49
CA LYS A 216 13.92 -3.57 3.55
C LYS A 216 14.24 -2.65 2.37
N LEU A 217 15.00 -1.58 2.61
CA LEU A 217 15.48 -0.70 1.55
C LEU A 217 16.31 -1.47 0.52
N LEU A 218 16.03 -1.26 -0.76
CA LEU A 218 16.83 -1.87 -1.82
C LEU A 218 18.27 -1.32 -1.83
N PRO A 219 19.26 -2.14 -2.22
CA PRO A 219 20.64 -1.70 -2.33
C PRO A 219 20.79 -0.43 -3.18
N GLY A 220 21.48 0.56 -2.65
CA GLY A 220 21.72 1.87 -3.28
C GLY A 220 20.65 2.93 -2.99
N VAL A 221 19.52 2.56 -2.39
CA VAL A 221 18.51 3.53 -1.94
C VAL A 221 18.91 4.10 -0.59
N LYS A 222 18.94 5.43 -0.48
CA LYS A 222 19.02 6.13 0.80
C LYS A 222 17.73 6.89 1.03
N VAL A 223 17.17 6.73 2.21
CA VAL A 223 15.95 7.39 2.64
C VAL A 223 16.24 8.24 3.85
N ILE A 224 15.60 9.39 3.92
CA ILE A 224 15.59 10.27 5.07
C ILE A 224 14.14 10.59 5.42
N ILE A 225 13.87 10.86 6.69
CA ILE A 225 12.58 11.38 7.11
C ILE A 225 12.73 12.90 7.26
N ALA A 226 11.89 13.65 6.57
CA ALA A 226 11.91 15.11 6.57
C ALA A 226 10.51 15.65 6.88
N ASN A 227 10.43 16.76 7.59
CA ASN A 227 9.15 17.42 7.80
C ASN A 227 8.73 18.12 6.49
N PRO A 228 7.51 17.89 5.97
CA PRO A 228 7.09 18.44 4.68
C PRO A 228 7.01 19.98 4.68
N ASP A 229 6.74 20.61 5.83
CA ASP A 229 6.55 22.05 5.96
C ASP A 229 7.87 22.77 6.23
N THR A 230 8.64 22.29 7.21
CA THR A 230 9.91 22.94 7.60
C THR A 230 11.09 22.52 6.72
N LYS A 231 10.93 21.44 5.94
CA LYS A 231 11.99 20.78 5.16
C LYS A 231 13.21 20.38 5.99
N GLY A 232 13.05 20.30 7.31
CA GLY A 232 14.09 19.92 8.24
C GLY A 232 14.15 18.41 8.44
N HIS A 233 15.32 17.89 8.78
CA HIS A 233 15.46 16.49 9.15
C HIS A 233 14.65 16.17 10.41
N CYS A 234 13.83 15.12 10.35
CA CYS A 234 13.09 14.61 11.49
C CYS A 234 13.96 13.63 12.29
N GLY A 235 13.94 13.72 13.62
CA GLY A 235 14.54 12.69 14.47
C GLY A 235 13.74 11.38 14.42
N ASP A 236 14.36 10.29 14.90
CA ASP A 236 13.84 8.91 14.81
C ASP A 236 12.45 8.70 15.42
N SER A 237 12.01 9.57 16.33
CA SER A 237 10.71 9.52 17.00
C SER A 237 9.64 10.41 16.37
N ASN A 238 9.96 11.14 15.30
CA ASN A 238 9.02 12.03 14.62
C ASN A 238 8.49 11.37 13.35
N LEU A 239 7.18 11.53 13.13
CA LEU A 239 6.58 11.22 11.84
C LEU A 239 6.97 12.32 10.87
N GLY A 240 7.35 11.95 9.65
CA GLY A 240 7.63 12.92 8.60
C GLY A 240 7.35 12.33 7.24
N GLU A 241 7.57 13.15 6.23
CA GLU A 241 7.57 12.69 4.85
C GLU A 241 8.81 11.82 4.62
N VAL A 242 8.58 10.61 4.12
CA VAL A 242 9.64 9.71 3.64
C VAL A 242 10.22 10.36 2.39
N SER A 243 11.40 10.95 2.49
CA SER A 243 12.08 11.59 1.36
C SER A 243 13.22 10.69 0.89
N ILE A 244 13.23 10.35 -0.39
CA ILE A 244 14.27 9.50 -0.97
C ILE A 244 15.39 10.40 -1.46
N TRP A 245 16.63 9.97 -1.33
CA TRP A 245 17.72 10.69 -1.97
C TRP A 245 17.66 10.57 -3.50
N VAL A 246 17.73 11.71 -4.22
CA VAL A 246 17.59 11.76 -5.70
C VAL A 246 18.69 11.01 -6.40
N GLN A 247 19.88 10.97 -5.79
CA GLN A 247 21.03 10.24 -6.31
C GLN A 247 20.93 8.72 -6.10
N SER A 248 19.84 8.23 -5.50
CA SER A 248 19.57 6.79 -5.52
C SER A 248 19.41 6.33 -6.97
N PRO A 249 20.11 5.27 -7.37
CA PRO A 249 20.26 4.93 -8.78
C PRO A 249 18.97 4.35 -9.39
N HIS A 250 17.89 4.18 -8.61
CA HIS A 250 16.58 3.68 -9.06
C HIS A 250 15.50 4.76 -9.17
N ASN A 251 15.84 6.02 -8.92
CA ASN A 251 14.86 7.11 -8.93
C ASN A 251 14.35 7.39 -10.36
N SER A 252 13.07 7.71 -10.46
CA SER A 252 12.45 8.20 -11.69
C SER A 252 13.11 9.50 -12.13
N SER A 253 13.20 9.73 -13.43
CA SER A 253 13.88 10.88 -14.03
C SER A 253 12.99 12.13 -14.11
N GLY A 254 11.76 12.06 -13.59
CA GLY A 254 10.79 13.15 -13.56
C GLY A 254 9.37 12.68 -13.88
N PHE A 255 8.39 13.56 -13.66
CA PHE A 255 7.02 13.34 -14.12
C PHE A 255 6.89 13.60 -15.62
N PHE A 256 5.90 12.97 -16.24
CA PHE A 256 5.44 13.22 -17.59
C PHE A 256 3.98 13.63 -17.54
N ALA A 257 3.69 14.87 -17.93
CA ALA A 257 2.35 15.38 -18.08
C ALA A 257 2.01 15.45 -19.58
N VAL A 258 0.89 14.84 -19.98
CA VAL A 258 0.41 14.87 -21.37
C VAL A 258 0.08 16.30 -21.82
N PHE A 259 -0.26 17.18 -20.88
CA PHE A 259 -0.69 18.57 -21.13
C PHE A 259 0.34 19.65 -20.71
N GLY A 260 1.64 19.37 -20.83
CA GLY A 260 2.67 20.43 -20.81
C GLY A 260 3.06 20.99 -19.43
N ASP A 261 2.56 20.43 -18.34
CA ASP A 261 2.85 20.90 -16.97
C ASP A 261 4.14 20.30 -16.37
N GLU A 262 5.18 20.12 -17.19
CA GLU A 262 6.42 19.44 -16.77
C GLU A 262 7.21 20.24 -15.71
N ASN A 263 7.01 21.55 -15.62
CA ASN A 263 7.76 22.43 -14.71
C ASN A 263 7.24 22.40 -13.26
N MET A 264 5.94 22.17 -13.04
CA MET A 264 5.32 22.20 -11.70
C MET A 264 5.81 21.07 -10.79
N HIS A 265 6.43 20.01 -11.32
CA HIS A 265 6.83 18.84 -10.55
C HIS A 265 8.35 18.60 -10.46
N ASN A 266 9.16 19.48 -11.05
CA ASN A 266 10.62 19.43 -10.88
C ASN A 266 11.05 19.72 -9.44
N GLU A 267 10.23 20.44 -8.66
CA GLU A 267 10.48 20.69 -7.24
C GLU A 267 10.36 19.41 -6.39
N HIS A 268 9.51 18.46 -6.79
CA HIS A 268 9.37 17.18 -6.08
C HIS A 268 10.65 16.34 -6.20
N PHE A 269 11.34 16.40 -7.34
CA PHE A 269 12.57 15.64 -7.60
C PHE A 269 13.85 16.41 -7.28
N ASN A 270 13.78 17.66 -6.82
CA ASN A 270 14.95 18.49 -6.50
C ASN A 270 14.83 19.15 -5.12
N ALA A 271 14.08 18.55 -4.19
CA ALA A 271 13.92 19.12 -2.87
C ALA A 271 15.26 19.13 -2.11
N ARG A 272 15.53 20.21 -1.37
CA ARG A 272 16.69 20.31 -0.48
C ARG A 272 16.22 20.44 0.94
N LEU A 273 16.97 19.81 1.85
CA LEU A 273 16.74 20.00 3.27
C LEU A 273 17.11 21.42 3.68
N SER A 274 16.36 21.98 4.63
CA SER A 274 16.69 23.25 5.29
C SER A 274 17.73 23.07 6.40
N THR A 275 17.79 21.87 7.01
CA THR A 275 18.72 21.51 8.08
C THR A 275 19.33 20.13 7.85
N GLY A 276 20.58 19.93 8.25
CA GLY A 276 21.34 18.70 7.98
C GLY A 276 22.18 18.80 6.71
N ASP A 277 22.12 17.78 5.84
CA ASP A 277 22.87 17.77 4.57
C ASP A 277 22.12 18.54 3.48
N THR A 278 22.35 19.86 3.46
CA THR A 278 21.69 20.81 2.54
C THR A 278 22.27 20.79 1.13
N ALA A 279 23.42 20.12 0.92
CA ALA A 279 24.07 20.01 -0.37
C ALA A 279 23.39 18.95 -1.26
N GLN A 280 22.69 18.00 -0.66
CA GLN A 280 22.04 16.89 -1.33
C GLN A 280 20.63 17.23 -1.80
N THR A 281 20.21 16.59 -2.89
CA THR A 281 18.85 16.69 -3.43
C THR A 281 18.06 15.42 -3.13
N TYR A 282 16.79 15.61 -2.74
CA TYR A 282 15.86 14.58 -2.33
C TYR A 282 14.59 14.61 -3.19
N ALA A 283 14.10 13.42 -3.52
CA ALA A 283 12.85 13.17 -4.20
C ALA A 283 11.78 12.97 -3.11
N ARG A 284 10.82 13.88 -3.10
CA ARG A 284 9.66 13.86 -2.22
C ARG A 284 8.71 12.75 -2.68
N THR A 285 8.43 11.81 -1.79
CA THR A 285 7.52 10.70 -2.12
C THR A 285 6.06 11.09 -1.98
N GLY A 286 5.75 12.11 -1.16
CA GLY A 286 4.38 12.40 -0.77
C GLY A 286 3.80 11.40 0.23
N TYR A 287 4.62 10.52 0.84
CA TYR A 287 4.17 9.55 1.84
C TYR A 287 4.74 9.87 3.22
N LEU A 288 3.89 9.79 4.24
CA LEU A 288 4.26 9.91 5.65
C LEU A 288 4.71 8.56 6.19
N GLY A 289 5.80 8.58 6.94
CA GLY A 289 6.38 7.39 7.55
C GLY A 289 7.53 7.72 8.49
N PHE A 290 8.14 6.67 9.02
CA PHE A 290 9.34 6.77 9.85
C PHE A 290 10.28 5.61 9.55
N LEU A 291 11.57 5.83 9.81
CA LEU A 291 12.60 4.80 9.76
C LEU A 291 12.85 4.28 11.16
N ARG A 292 13.04 2.97 11.28
CA ARG A 292 13.50 2.38 12.52
C ARG A 292 14.46 1.23 12.23
N ARG A 293 15.56 1.20 12.95
CA ARG A 293 16.47 0.06 12.94
C ARG A 293 15.80 -1.11 13.65
N THR A 294 15.61 -2.23 12.94
CA THR A 294 14.96 -3.40 13.52
C THR A 294 15.90 -4.12 14.48
N GLU A 295 15.34 -4.77 15.49
CA GLU A 295 16.09 -5.67 16.38
C GLU A 295 16.27 -7.07 15.76
N SER A 296 15.51 -7.39 14.70
CA SER A 296 15.64 -8.64 13.96
C SER A 296 16.94 -8.66 13.17
N VAL A 297 17.79 -9.62 13.53
CA VAL A 297 19.12 -9.81 12.97
C VAL A 297 18.99 -10.56 11.63
N GLN A 298 19.62 -10.03 10.58
CA GLN A 298 19.77 -10.73 9.31
C GLN A 298 20.61 -12.01 9.47
N ALA A 299 20.63 -12.88 8.45
CA ALA A 299 21.49 -14.07 8.46
C ALA A 299 23.01 -13.76 8.60
N ASP A 300 23.41 -12.50 8.36
CA ASP A 300 24.78 -11.99 8.46
C ASP A 300 25.11 -11.29 9.80
N GLY A 301 24.14 -11.10 10.70
CA GLY A 301 24.36 -10.40 11.97
C GLY A 301 24.01 -8.91 11.97
N GLU A 302 23.64 -8.30 10.83
CA GLU A 302 23.43 -6.86 10.73
C GLU A 302 21.96 -6.44 10.89
N LEU A 303 21.73 -5.39 11.69
CA LEU A 303 20.42 -4.74 11.82
C LEU A 303 20.10 -4.00 10.52
N HIS A 304 18.90 -4.17 9.96
CA HIS A 304 18.46 -3.36 8.81
C HIS A 304 17.56 -2.21 9.25
N ASP A 305 17.56 -1.15 8.44
CA ASP A 305 16.62 -0.05 8.59
C ASP A 305 15.30 -0.45 7.93
N ALA A 306 14.25 -0.59 8.75
CA ALA A 306 12.89 -0.85 8.30
C ALA A 306 12.15 0.46 8.06
N VAL A 307 11.41 0.50 6.96
CA VAL A 307 10.53 1.62 6.63
C VAL A 307 9.11 1.28 7.07
N PHE A 308 8.50 2.18 7.83
CA PHE A 308 7.10 2.10 8.21
C PHE A 308 6.33 3.23 7.52
N VAL A 309 5.52 2.86 6.52
CA VAL A 309 4.64 3.80 5.83
C VAL A 309 3.31 3.92 6.57
N VAL A 310 2.93 5.15 6.88
CA VAL A 310 1.72 5.50 7.63
C VAL A 310 0.60 5.95 6.69
N GLY A 311 0.91 6.59 5.57
CA GLY A 311 -0.09 6.92 4.55
C GLY A 311 0.36 8.03 3.60
N SER A 312 -0.45 8.33 2.57
CA SER A 312 -0.19 9.45 1.67
C SER A 312 -0.45 10.79 2.36
N LEU A 313 0.42 11.78 2.15
CA LEU A 313 0.28 13.15 2.63
C LEU A 313 -0.97 13.80 2.02
N ASP A 314 -1.19 13.60 0.72
CA ASP A 314 -2.30 14.18 -0.05
C ASP A 314 -3.66 13.65 0.39
N GLU A 315 -3.70 12.46 1.00
CA GLU A 315 -4.92 11.87 1.52
C GLU A 315 -5.17 12.18 3.01
N THR A 316 -4.21 12.80 3.70
CA THR A 316 -4.39 13.07 5.12
C THR A 316 -5.45 14.13 5.37
N ILE A 317 -6.26 13.90 6.40
CA ILE A 317 -7.34 14.78 6.81
C ILE A 317 -6.85 15.63 7.99
N THR A 318 -6.72 16.93 7.80
CA THR A 318 -6.39 17.86 8.88
C THR A 318 -7.66 18.51 9.42
N LEU A 319 -8.05 18.17 10.66
CA LEU A 319 -9.19 18.76 11.34
C LEU A 319 -8.74 19.29 12.70
N ARG A 320 -9.06 20.56 12.99
CA ARG A 320 -8.73 21.24 14.26
C ARG A 320 -7.23 21.17 14.62
N GLY A 321 -6.35 21.19 13.62
CA GLY A 321 -4.89 21.12 13.80
C GLY A 321 -4.34 19.72 14.09
N LEU A 322 -5.18 18.68 14.08
CA LEU A 322 -4.75 17.28 14.19
C LEU A 322 -4.80 16.59 12.82
N ARG A 323 -3.84 15.72 12.56
CA ARG A 323 -3.76 14.93 11.32
C ARG A 323 -4.41 13.56 11.52
N TYR A 324 -5.38 13.23 10.68
CA TYR A 324 -6.07 11.95 10.66
C TYR A 324 -5.77 11.22 9.36
N HIS A 325 -5.55 9.91 9.45
CA HIS A 325 -5.39 9.05 8.29
C HIS A 325 -6.75 8.43 7.96
N PRO A 326 -7.28 8.58 6.73
CA PRO A 326 -8.57 8.03 6.33
C PRO A 326 -8.69 6.53 6.61
N ILE A 327 -7.61 5.78 6.36
CA ILE A 327 -7.57 4.32 6.57
C ILE A 327 -7.89 3.92 8.02
N ASP A 328 -7.52 4.74 9.01
CA ASP A 328 -7.80 4.45 10.41
C ASP A 328 -9.29 4.64 10.71
N ILE A 329 -9.90 5.69 10.16
CA ILE A 329 -11.35 5.97 10.28
C ILE A 329 -12.15 4.90 9.55
N GLU A 330 -11.76 4.58 8.31
CA GLU A 330 -12.40 3.54 7.50
C GLU A 330 -12.37 2.18 8.20
N ASN A 331 -11.23 1.78 8.77
CA ASN A 331 -11.16 0.53 9.53
C ASN A 331 -12.11 0.51 10.73
N SER A 332 -12.30 1.63 11.41
CA SER A 332 -13.26 1.73 12.52
C SER A 332 -14.70 1.64 12.03
N VAL A 333 -15.02 2.30 10.91
CA VAL A 333 -16.34 2.20 10.24
C VAL A 333 -16.60 0.77 9.77
N MET A 334 -15.64 0.11 9.10
CA MET A 334 -15.76 -1.29 8.68
C MET A 334 -16.05 -2.25 9.85
N ARG A 335 -15.53 -1.97 11.05
CA ARG A 335 -15.77 -2.80 12.24
C ARG A 335 -17.14 -2.57 12.88
N SER A 336 -17.79 -1.44 12.59
CA SER A 336 -19.07 -1.08 13.20
C SER A 336 -20.19 -2.04 12.85
N HIS A 337 -20.24 -2.54 11.61
CA HIS A 337 -21.35 -3.35 11.13
C HIS A 337 -20.92 -4.37 10.07
N LYS A 338 -21.41 -5.61 10.18
CA LYS A 338 -21.01 -6.73 9.31
C LYS A 338 -21.46 -6.61 7.86
N LYS A 339 -22.51 -5.83 7.60
CA LYS A 339 -23.05 -5.62 6.25
C LYS A 339 -22.39 -4.47 5.49
N ILE A 340 -21.41 -3.79 6.11
CA ILE A 340 -20.61 -2.81 5.38
C ILE A 340 -19.63 -3.57 4.49
N SER A 341 -19.78 -3.47 3.17
CA SER A 341 -18.86 -4.10 2.23
C SER A 341 -17.56 -3.32 2.14
N GLU A 342 -17.67 -2.01 1.96
CA GLU A 342 -16.56 -1.05 1.88
C GLU A 342 -16.97 0.33 2.40
N CYS A 343 -15.97 1.16 2.69
CA CYS A 343 -16.20 2.56 3.05
C CYS A 343 -15.06 3.47 2.58
N ALA A 344 -15.35 4.73 2.35
CA ALA A 344 -14.36 5.73 2.00
C ALA A 344 -14.65 7.03 2.75
N VAL A 345 -13.59 7.68 3.21
CA VAL A 345 -13.69 8.92 4.00
C VAL A 345 -12.92 10.04 3.31
N PHE A 346 -13.56 11.20 3.20
CA PHE A 346 -12.93 12.42 2.68
C PHE A 346 -13.48 13.66 3.40
N THR A 347 -12.87 14.81 3.14
CA THR A 347 -13.35 16.10 3.67
C THR A 347 -13.99 16.96 2.59
N TRP A 348 -15.04 17.68 2.98
CA TRP A 348 -15.67 18.70 2.17
C TRP A 348 -15.98 19.92 3.04
N SER A 349 -15.45 21.10 2.69
CA SER A 349 -15.68 22.34 3.43
C SER A 349 -15.43 22.24 4.95
N ASN A 350 -14.36 21.53 5.35
CA ASN A 350 -14.01 21.18 6.74
C ASN A 350 -15.00 20.23 7.47
N LEU A 351 -16.00 19.70 6.78
CA LEU A 351 -16.85 18.63 7.26
C LEU A 351 -16.27 17.27 6.87
N LEU A 352 -16.41 16.30 7.75
CA LEU A 352 -16.07 14.91 7.46
C LEU A 352 -17.24 14.24 6.74
N VAL A 353 -16.98 13.74 5.54
CA VAL A 353 -17.93 12.98 4.73
C VAL A 353 -17.52 11.52 4.75
N VAL A 354 -18.45 10.64 5.09
CA VAL A 354 -18.25 9.19 5.15
C VAL A 354 -19.19 8.54 4.16
N VAL A 355 -18.62 7.85 3.17
CA VAL A 355 -19.37 7.05 2.20
C VAL A 355 -19.26 5.58 2.61
N VAL A 356 -20.39 4.92 2.72
CA VAL A 356 -20.48 3.53 3.18
C VAL A 356 -21.27 2.72 2.16
N GLU A 357 -20.66 1.63 1.69
CA GLU A 357 -21.35 0.64 0.87
C GLU A 357 -22.05 -0.39 1.77
N LEU A 358 -23.34 -0.61 1.52
CA LEU A 358 -24.16 -1.53 2.30
C LEU A 358 -24.54 -2.76 1.47
N ASP A 359 -24.11 -3.94 1.91
CA ASP A 359 -24.56 -5.24 1.39
C ASP A 359 -25.81 -5.69 2.19
N GLY A 360 -26.95 -5.07 1.91
CA GLY A 360 -28.18 -5.28 2.66
C GLY A 360 -29.40 -4.54 2.10
N ASN A 361 -30.54 -4.66 2.80
CA ASN A 361 -31.76 -3.96 2.40
C ASN A 361 -31.68 -2.47 2.79
N GLU A 362 -32.29 -1.61 1.97
CA GLU A 362 -32.34 -0.14 2.20
C GLU A 362 -32.88 0.25 3.59
N ASN A 363 -33.81 -0.53 4.15
CA ASN A 363 -34.39 -0.27 5.48
C ASN A 363 -33.33 -0.26 6.60
N GLU A 364 -32.20 -0.94 6.44
CA GLU A 364 -31.13 -0.97 7.44
C GLU A 364 -30.15 0.20 7.28
N ALA A 365 -30.22 0.96 6.18
CA ALA A 365 -29.37 2.12 5.94
C ALA A 365 -29.58 3.22 6.98
N LEU A 366 -30.83 3.40 7.44
CA LEU A 366 -31.18 4.41 8.45
C LEU A 366 -30.56 4.10 9.83
N ASP A 367 -30.54 2.84 10.21
CA ASP A 367 -29.97 2.39 11.50
C ASP A 367 -28.43 2.44 11.48
N LEU A 368 -27.83 2.36 10.28
CA LEU A 368 -26.39 2.40 10.10
C LEU A 368 -25.78 3.77 10.43
N VAL A 369 -26.47 4.86 10.07
CA VAL A 369 -25.98 6.22 10.26
C VAL A 369 -25.59 6.52 11.72
N PRO A 370 -26.48 6.36 12.73
CA PRO A 370 -26.12 6.64 14.11
C PRO A 370 -25.00 5.74 14.64
N MET A 371 -24.93 4.48 14.16
CA MET A 371 -23.84 3.56 14.53
C MET A 371 -22.48 4.06 14.01
N VAL A 372 -22.40 4.42 12.73
CA VAL A 372 -21.18 4.95 12.10
C VAL A 372 -20.74 6.24 12.77
N THR A 373 -21.68 7.15 13.04
CA THR A 373 -21.37 8.44 13.68
C THR A 373 -20.88 8.26 15.12
N ASN A 374 -21.48 7.32 15.88
CA ASN A 374 -21.06 7.04 17.25
C ASN A 374 -19.66 6.44 17.31
N VAL A 375 -19.35 5.47 16.46
CA VAL A 375 -18.01 4.85 16.42
C VAL A 375 -16.92 5.88 16.09
N ILE A 376 -17.18 6.77 15.13
CA ILE A 376 -16.25 7.83 14.77
C ILE A 376 -16.08 8.84 15.92
N LEU A 377 -17.16 9.18 16.62
CA LEU A 377 -17.12 10.09 17.75
C LEU A 377 -16.37 9.48 18.96
N GLU A 378 -16.59 8.20 19.25
CA GLU A 378 -15.97 7.51 20.38
C GLU A 378 -14.48 7.21 20.14
N GLU A 379 -14.12 6.68 18.97
CA GLU A 379 -12.74 6.26 18.68
C GLU A 379 -11.85 7.41 18.16
N HIS A 380 -12.42 8.31 17.36
CA HIS A 380 -11.66 9.39 16.70
C HIS A 380 -11.90 10.78 17.29
N HIS A 381 -12.96 10.95 18.09
CA HIS A 381 -13.40 12.25 18.62
C HIS A 381 -13.67 13.27 17.50
N LEU A 382 -14.18 12.75 16.38
CA LEU A 382 -14.57 13.53 15.21
C LEU A 382 -16.09 13.56 15.08
N ILE A 383 -16.61 14.69 14.62
CA ILE A 383 -18.01 14.84 14.28
C ILE A 383 -18.12 14.61 12.77
N VAL A 384 -18.94 13.63 12.39
CA VAL A 384 -19.27 13.38 10.99
C VAL A 384 -20.30 14.40 10.56
N GLY A 385 -20.03 15.12 9.46
CA GLY A 385 -20.97 16.10 8.92
C GLY A 385 -21.95 15.49 7.94
N VAL A 386 -21.50 14.54 7.12
CA VAL A 386 -22.35 13.87 6.12
C VAL A 386 -22.06 12.37 6.11
N VAL A 387 -23.12 11.56 6.18
CA VAL A 387 -23.06 10.12 5.94
C VAL A 387 -23.82 9.82 4.66
N VAL A 388 -23.16 9.15 3.72
CA VAL A 388 -23.72 8.75 2.43
C VAL A 388 -23.72 7.23 2.39
N VAL A 389 -24.89 6.63 2.22
CA VAL A 389 -25.04 5.18 2.04
C VAL A 389 -25.28 4.90 0.56
N VAL A 390 -24.48 4.01 -0.01
CA VAL A 390 -24.49 3.66 -1.44
C VAL A 390 -24.57 2.15 -1.62
N ASP A 391 -24.94 1.73 -2.83
CA ASP A 391 -24.87 0.32 -3.23
C ASP A 391 -23.43 -0.21 -3.29
N PRO A 392 -23.23 -1.53 -3.15
CA PRO A 392 -21.91 -2.15 -3.31
C PRO A 392 -21.29 -1.89 -4.69
N GLY A 393 -20.00 -1.54 -4.72
CA GLY A 393 -19.24 -1.29 -5.95
C GLY A 393 -19.25 0.17 -6.44
N VAL A 394 -19.86 1.09 -5.69
CA VAL A 394 -19.85 2.53 -6.00
C VAL A 394 -18.54 3.20 -5.58
N VAL A 395 -17.88 2.71 -4.52
CA VAL A 395 -16.57 3.21 -4.09
C VAL A 395 -15.51 2.77 -5.10
N PRO A 396 -14.87 3.71 -5.82
CA PRO A 396 -13.90 3.36 -6.84
C PRO A 396 -12.63 2.81 -6.20
N ILE A 397 -12.30 1.56 -6.51
CA ILE A 397 -11.07 0.88 -6.07
C ILE A 397 -10.22 0.63 -7.31
N ASN A 398 -8.93 0.96 -7.24
CA ASN A 398 -8.00 0.68 -8.33
C ASN A 398 -7.62 -0.81 -8.36
N SER A 399 -6.98 -1.25 -9.44
CA SER A 399 -6.54 -2.64 -9.63
C SER A 399 -5.50 -3.13 -8.60
N ARG A 400 -4.89 -2.22 -7.84
CA ARG A 400 -3.97 -2.53 -6.73
C ARG A 400 -4.70 -2.71 -5.39
N GLY A 401 -5.98 -2.36 -5.33
CA GLY A 401 -6.83 -2.42 -4.14
C GLY A 401 -6.95 -1.10 -3.37
N GLU A 402 -6.39 0.00 -3.89
CA GLU A 402 -6.41 1.32 -3.24
C GLU A 402 -7.70 2.09 -3.59
N LYS A 403 -8.27 2.75 -2.60
CA LYS A 403 -9.50 3.54 -2.74
C LYS A 403 -9.20 4.89 -3.40
N GLN A 404 -9.91 5.23 -4.46
CA GLN A 404 -9.77 6.52 -5.15
C GLN A 404 -10.65 7.59 -4.48
N ARG A 405 -10.29 7.96 -3.24
CA ARG A 405 -11.09 8.85 -2.37
C ARG A 405 -11.37 10.21 -2.99
N MET A 406 -10.40 10.76 -3.71
CA MET A 406 -10.51 12.08 -4.32
C MET A 406 -11.40 12.04 -5.58
N HIS A 407 -11.34 10.95 -6.35
CA HIS A 407 -12.29 10.72 -7.45
C HIS A 407 -13.73 10.58 -6.92
N LEU A 408 -13.91 9.84 -5.82
CA LEU A 408 -15.20 9.71 -5.14
C LEU A 408 -15.72 11.07 -4.63
N ARG A 409 -14.84 11.88 -4.04
CA ARG A 409 -15.18 13.24 -3.61
C ARG A 409 -15.64 14.09 -4.78
N ASP A 410 -14.91 14.09 -5.90
CA ASP A 410 -15.25 14.91 -7.05
C ASP A 410 -16.59 14.44 -7.69
N GLY A 411 -16.86 13.13 -7.69
CA GLY A 411 -18.15 12.56 -8.07
C GLY A 411 -19.30 12.97 -7.12
N PHE A 412 -19.03 13.01 -5.81
CA PHE A 412 -19.97 13.52 -4.80
C PHE A 412 -20.30 15.00 -5.03
N LEU A 413 -19.29 15.83 -5.33
CA LEU A 413 -19.48 17.26 -5.59
C LEU A 413 -20.20 17.55 -6.91
N ALA A 414 -20.13 16.63 -7.86
CA ALA A 414 -20.78 16.75 -9.15
C ALA A 414 -22.20 16.14 -9.18
N ASP A 415 -22.74 15.72 -8.02
CA ASP A 415 -24.02 15.00 -7.89
C ASP A 415 -24.11 13.76 -8.81
N GLN A 416 -22.98 13.07 -9.02
CA GLN A 416 -22.92 11.86 -9.88
C GLN A 416 -23.09 10.55 -9.09
N LEU A 417 -23.06 10.62 -7.77
CA LEU A 417 -23.35 9.48 -6.91
C LEU A 417 -24.86 9.31 -6.80
N ASP A 418 -25.33 8.06 -6.87
CA ASP A 418 -26.72 7.68 -6.63
C ASP A 418 -26.83 7.03 -5.24
N PRO A 419 -26.97 7.81 -4.16
CA PRO A 419 -27.01 7.27 -2.81
C PRO A 419 -28.39 6.73 -2.47
N ILE A 420 -28.40 5.58 -1.79
CA ILE A 420 -29.59 5.00 -1.15
C ILE A 420 -30.11 5.97 -0.07
N TYR A 421 -29.19 6.57 0.70
CA TYR A 421 -29.54 7.49 1.77
C TYR A 421 -28.43 8.50 2.04
N VAL A 422 -28.80 9.75 2.34
CA VAL A 422 -27.87 10.81 2.74
C VAL A 422 -28.35 11.44 4.03
N ALA A 423 -27.53 11.39 5.07
CA ALA A 423 -27.77 12.08 6.34
C ALA A 423 -26.82 13.27 6.48
N TYR A 424 -27.41 14.45 6.67
CA TYR A 424 -26.68 15.66 7.05
C TYR A 424 -26.79 15.87 8.55
N ASN A 425 -25.66 15.65 9.25
CA ASN A 425 -25.54 15.97 10.66
C ASN A 425 -25.01 17.41 10.76
N MET A 426 -25.91 18.38 10.67
CA MET A 426 -25.60 19.80 10.89
C MET A 426 -25.67 20.17 12.37
#